data_AF-A0A1P8WCG1-F1
#
_entry.id   AF-A0A1P8WCG1-F1
#
_cell.length_a   1.000
_cell.length_b   1.000
_cell.length_c   1.000
_cell.angle_alpha   90.00
_cell.angle_beta   90.00
_cell.angle_gamma   90.00
#
_symmetry.space_group_name_H-M   'P 1'
#
loop_
_entity.id
_entity.type
_entity.pdbx_description
1 polymer ?
#
loop_
_entity_poly.entity_id
_entity_poly.type
_entity_poly.pdbx_seq_one_letter_code
_entity_poly.pdbx_strand_id
1 'polypeptide(L)'
;MKCVFTAALLSCCVAAQAQRPDLAACPCGPDWIVGSDRALIPQTWHGADFRPACARHDACLSGCCQNRRQCDRQFASELRQACRNSSRPWECRRVTRLMAKAVRSYGGRELTPYEKSQAISRLRQVNARFGRNPYP
;
A
#
# COMPACT_ATOMS: atom_id res chain seq x y z
N MET A 1 47.72 -1.82 18.76
CA MET A 1 46.72 -2.89 19.04
C MET A 1 46.28 -3.45 17.70
N LYS A 2 46.49 -4.76 17.47
CA LYS A 2 46.26 -5.43 16.18
C LYS A 2 44.88 -6.11 16.23
N CYS A 3 43.96 -5.73 15.33
CA CYS A 3 42.71 -6.47 15.15
C CYS A 3 42.99 -7.69 14.26
N VAL A 4 42.95 -8.87 14.87
CA VAL A 4 43.04 -10.16 14.17
C VAL A 4 41.65 -10.48 13.62
N PHE A 5 41.52 -10.59 12.30
CA PHE A 5 40.32 -11.10 11.64
C PHE A 5 40.33 -12.63 11.67
N THR A 6 39.65 -13.23 12.64
CA THR A 6 39.25 -14.65 12.56
C THR A 6 37.98 -14.76 11.73
N ALA A 7 38.09 -15.36 10.55
CA ALA A 7 36.97 -15.71 9.70
C ALA A 7 36.15 -16.84 10.33
N ALA A 8 35.01 -16.51 10.94
CA ALA A 8 33.99 -17.48 11.28
C ALA A 8 32.91 -17.46 10.18
N LEU A 9 32.84 -18.54 9.41
CA LEU A 9 31.76 -18.81 8.45
C LEU A 9 30.44 -19.02 9.23
N LEU A 10 29.74 -17.94 9.54
CA LEU A 10 28.34 -17.98 9.97
C LEU A 10 27.46 -17.98 8.72
N SER A 11 27.05 -19.17 8.31
CA SER A 11 25.90 -19.40 7.43
C SER A 11 24.63 -18.94 8.16
N CYS A 12 24.31 -17.65 8.08
CA CYS A 12 23.04 -17.12 8.53
C CYS A 12 22.01 -17.28 7.42
N CYS A 13 21.17 -18.30 7.58
CA CYS A 13 19.85 -18.51 7.01
C CYS A 13 19.40 -17.42 6.03
N VAL A 14 19.56 -17.67 4.73
CA VAL A 14 18.75 -16.99 3.71
C VAL A 14 17.34 -17.52 3.87
N ALA A 15 16.51 -16.81 4.65
CA ALA A 15 15.08 -17.00 4.58
C ALA A 15 14.65 -16.62 3.17
N ALA A 16 14.46 -17.62 2.31
CA ALA A 16 13.79 -17.43 1.03
C ALA A 16 12.38 -16.93 1.35
N GLN A 17 12.19 -15.61 1.30
CA GLN A 17 10.87 -15.00 1.35
C GLN A 17 10.13 -15.56 0.14
N ALA A 18 9.17 -16.44 0.37
CA ALA A 18 8.27 -16.90 -0.69
C ALA A 18 7.76 -15.64 -1.39
N GLN A 19 8.13 -15.43 -2.66
CA GLN A 19 7.65 -14.30 -3.43
C GLN A 19 6.13 -14.37 -3.40
N ARG A 20 5.53 -13.38 -2.76
CA ARG A 20 4.08 -13.27 -2.62
C ARG A 20 3.53 -12.71 -3.93
N PRO A 21 3.01 -13.55 -4.84
CA PRO A 21 2.66 -13.11 -6.19
C PRO A 21 1.52 -12.08 -6.19
N ASP A 22 0.69 -12.10 -5.15
CA ASP A 22 -0.36 -11.12 -4.88
C ASP A 22 0.20 -9.72 -4.60
N LEU A 23 1.33 -9.60 -3.89
CA LEU A 23 2.01 -8.33 -3.66
C LEU A 23 2.54 -7.73 -4.97
N ALA A 24 3.12 -8.58 -5.83
CA ALA A 24 3.66 -8.14 -7.12
C ALA A 24 2.56 -7.68 -8.10
N ALA A 25 1.43 -8.39 -8.14
CA ALA A 25 0.30 -8.04 -9.02
C ALA A 25 -0.47 -6.80 -8.54
N CYS A 26 -0.69 -6.68 -7.23
CA CYS A 26 -1.44 -5.59 -6.62
C CYS A 26 -0.55 -4.87 -5.59
N PRO A 27 0.36 -3.97 -5.99
CA PRO A 27 1.33 -3.38 -5.08
C PRO A 27 0.71 -2.40 -4.06
N CYS A 28 -0.41 -1.74 -4.38
CA CYS A 28 -1.03 -0.83 -3.42
C CYS A 28 -1.63 -1.58 -2.23
N GLY A 29 -1.32 -1.10 -1.03
CA GLY A 29 -1.90 -1.57 0.23
C GLY A 29 -0.93 -2.40 1.07
N PRO A 30 -1.21 -2.56 2.37
CA PRO A 30 -0.29 -3.23 3.28
C PRO A 30 -0.19 -4.73 3.01
N ASP A 31 0.98 -5.31 3.31
CA ASP A 31 1.27 -6.71 3.01
C ASP A 31 0.40 -7.70 3.77
N TRP A 32 -0.16 -7.32 4.92
CA TRP A 32 -1.04 -8.20 5.69
C TRP A 32 -2.43 -8.39 5.05
N ILE A 33 -2.77 -7.63 4.01
CA ILE A 33 -3.95 -7.91 3.16
C ILE A 33 -3.52 -8.86 2.05
N VAL A 34 -4.11 -10.06 2.06
CA VAL A 34 -3.70 -11.20 1.23
C VAL A 34 -4.89 -11.75 0.43
N GLY A 35 -4.60 -12.55 -0.60
CA GLY A 35 -5.63 -13.25 -1.37
C GLY A 35 -6.60 -12.30 -2.09
N SER A 36 -7.87 -12.70 -2.20
CA SER A 36 -8.90 -11.95 -2.92
C SER A 36 -9.20 -10.57 -2.32
N ASP A 37 -8.97 -10.38 -1.02
CA ASP A 37 -9.15 -9.09 -0.36
C ASP A 37 -8.15 -8.03 -0.85
N ARG A 38 -7.02 -8.44 -1.44
CA ARG A 38 -6.04 -7.49 -2.00
C ARG A 38 -6.60 -6.73 -3.21
N ALA A 39 -7.49 -7.37 -3.97
CA ALA A 39 -8.19 -6.74 -5.09
C ALA A 39 -9.17 -5.64 -4.64
N LEU A 40 -9.52 -5.57 -3.35
CA LEU A 40 -10.35 -4.49 -2.80
C LEU A 40 -9.65 -3.12 -2.81
N ILE A 41 -8.33 -3.09 -2.98
CA ILE A 41 -7.52 -1.88 -3.00
C ILE A 41 -7.27 -1.47 -4.46
N PRO A 42 -7.79 -0.32 -4.90
CA PRO A 42 -7.62 0.12 -6.28
C PRO A 42 -6.15 0.29 -6.64
N GLN A 43 -5.74 -0.42 -7.69
CA GLN A 43 -4.44 -0.21 -8.35
C GLN A 43 -4.57 0.85 -9.46
N THR A 44 -5.73 0.89 -10.11
CA THR A 44 -6.09 1.82 -11.18
C THR A 44 -7.53 2.30 -11.03
N TRP A 45 -7.92 3.34 -11.77
CA TRP A 45 -9.30 3.83 -11.85
C TRP A 45 -9.62 4.49 -13.18
N HIS A 46 -10.34 3.78 -14.07
CA HIS A 46 -10.82 4.32 -15.35
C HIS A 46 -9.71 5.05 -16.13
N GLY A 47 -8.53 4.44 -16.27
CA GLY A 47 -7.36 5.04 -16.94
C GLY A 47 -6.34 5.74 -16.03
N ALA A 48 -6.71 6.08 -14.78
CA ALA A 48 -5.73 6.54 -13.79
C ALA A 48 -4.94 5.35 -13.22
N ASP A 49 -3.62 5.50 -13.10
CA ASP A 49 -2.74 4.52 -12.44
C ASP A 49 -2.26 5.05 -11.09
N PHE A 50 -2.55 4.30 -10.02
CA PHE A 50 -2.18 4.66 -8.66
C PHE A 50 -0.90 3.98 -8.18
N ARG A 51 -0.44 2.93 -8.88
CA ARG A 51 0.72 2.12 -8.47
C ARG A 51 1.99 2.96 -8.27
N PRO A 52 2.32 3.96 -9.12
CA PRO A 52 3.48 4.83 -8.87
C PRO A 52 3.36 5.64 -7.58
N ALA A 53 2.16 6.10 -7.23
CA ALA A 53 1.93 6.85 -5.99
C ALA A 53 2.03 5.95 -4.76
N CYS A 54 1.52 4.71 -4.84
CA CYS A 54 1.67 3.71 -3.78
C CYS A 54 3.15 3.37 -3.55
N ALA A 55 3.91 3.06 -4.61
CA ALA A 55 5.33 2.75 -4.51
C ALA A 55 6.15 3.87 -3.87
N ARG A 56 5.88 5.14 -4.23
CA ARG A 56 6.53 6.30 -3.59
C ARG A 56 6.12 6.50 -2.14
N HIS A 57 4.86 6.22 -1.79
CA HIS A 57 4.40 6.29 -0.40
C HIS A 57 5.07 5.22 0.47
N ASP A 58 5.14 3.99 -0.02
CA ASP A 58 5.82 2.89 0.69
C ASP A 58 7.32 3.19 0.86
N ALA A 59 7.97 3.71 -0.18
CA ALA A 59 9.37 4.18 -0.10
C ALA A 59 9.56 5.35 0.88
N CYS A 60 8.59 6.27 0.96
CA CYS A 60 8.62 7.37 1.93
C CYS A 60 8.50 6.86 3.37
N LEU A 61 7.65 5.85 3.60
CA LEU A 61 7.48 5.23 4.91
C LEU A 61 8.68 4.39 5.35
N SER A 62 9.44 3.80 4.41
CA SER A 62 10.65 3.04 4.71
C SER A 62 11.89 3.92 4.95
N GLY A 63 11.84 5.19 4.55
CA GLY A 63 12.92 6.15 4.77
C GLY A 63 13.12 6.52 6.25
N CYS A 64 14.37 6.59 6.70
CA CYS A 64 14.71 7.06 8.04
C CYS A 64 14.35 8.55 8.22
N CYS A 65 13.91 8.94 9.42
CA CYS A 65 13.58 10.32 9.80
C CYS A 65 12.47 11.01 8.99
N GLN A 66 11.71 10.26 8.17
CA GLN A 66 10.62 10.85 7.37
C GLN A 66 9.38 11.15 8.23
N ASN A 67 8.81 12.34 8.02
CA ASN A 67 7.57 12.70 8.67
C ASN A 67 6.41 11.98 7.96
N ARG A 68 5.82 11.00 8.63
CA ARG A 68 4.67 10.25 8.11
C ARG A 68 3.54 11.15 7.58
N ARG A 69 3.23 12.25 8.28
CA ARG A 69 2.18 13.19 7.85
C ARG A 69 2.53 13.84 6.50
N GLN A 70 3.80 14.06 6.23
CA GLN A 70 4.28 14.55 4.94
C GLN A 70 4.14 13.48 3.86
N CYS A 71 4.55 12.23 4.14
CA CYS A 71 4.34 11.10 3.22
C CYS A 71 2.85 10.96 2.84
N ASP A 72 1.94 10.98 3.83
CA ASP A 72 0.50 10.85 3.61
C ASP A 72 -0.10 12.04 2.82
N ARG A 73 0.48 13.24 2.95
CA ARG A 73 0.06 14.42 2.16
C ARG A 73 0.52 14.29 0.71
N GLN A 74 1.78 13.90 0.50
CA GLN A 74 2.33 13.69 -0.82
C GLN A 74 1.55 12.60 -1.55
N PHE A 75 1.33 11.45 -0.91
CA PHE A 75 0.50 10.37 -1.44
C PHE A 75 -0.90 10.85 -1.87
N ALA A 76 -1.59 11.61 -1.01
CA ALA A 76 -2.90 12.15 -1.34
C ALA A 76 -2.88 13.13 -2.52
N SER A 77 -1.79 13.89 -2.69
CA SER A 77 -1.59 14.79 -3.83
C SER A 77 -1.38 14.01 -5.13
N GLU A 78 -0.48 13.02 -5.10
CA GLU A 78 -0.12 12.21 -6.27
C GLU A 78 -1.29 11.35 -6.77
N LEU A 79 -2.04 10.72 -5.86
CA LEU A 79 -3.27 10.03 -6.22
C LEU A 79 -4.26 10.96 -6.94
N ARG A 80 -4.40 12.19 -6.43
CA ARG A 80 -5.30 13.19 -7.02
C ARG A 80 -4.79 13.68 -8.38
N GLN A 81 -3.47 13.73 -8.57
CA GLN A 81 -2.84 14.04 -9.85
C GLN A 81 -3.08 12.93 -10.87
N ALA A 82 -2.94 11.65 -10.48
CA ALA A 82 -3.23 10.50 -11.33
C ALA A 82 -4.67 10.54 -11.90
N CYS A 83 -5.63 11.07 -11.12
CA CYS A 83 -7.00 11.25 -11.58
C CYS A 83 -7.18 12.19 -12.78
N ARG A 84 -6.16 12.98 -13.16
CA ARG A 84 -6.18 13.78 -14.41
C ARG A 84 -6.22 12.89 -15.66
N ASN A 85 -5.69 11.68 -15.57
CA ASN A 85 -5.66 10.69 -16.65
C ASN A 85 -6.88 9.75 -16.62
N SER A 86 -7.84 9.99 -15.72
CA SER A 86 -9.04 9.17 -15.63
C SER A 86 -10.14 9.70 -16.56
N SER A 87 -10.85 8.80 -17.24
CA SER A 87 -12.10 9.16 -17.93
C SER A 87 -13.24 9.50 -16.97
N ARG A 88 -13.10 9.20 -15.66
CA ARG A 88 -14.06 9.55 -14.60
C ARG A 88 -13.37 10.29 -13.45
N PRO A 89 -12.87 11.52 -13.69
CA PRO A 89 -11.98 12.22 -12.76
C PRO A 89 -12.63 12.58 -11.42
N TRP A 90 -13.94 12.78 -11.39
CA TRP A 90 -14.68 13.06 -10.15
C TRP A 90 -14.81 11.82 -9.25
N GLU A 91 -15.16 10.68 -9.84
CA GLU A 91 -15.24 9.40 -9.10
C GLU A 91 -13.85 8.96 -8.63
N CYS A 92 -12.84 9.12 -9.49
CA CYS A 92 -11.45 8.90 -9.14
C CYS A 92 -11.06 9.70 -7.89
N ARG A 93 -11.44 10.99 -7.82
CA ARG A 93 -11.16 11.84 -6.66
C ARG A 93 -11.87 11.36 -5.39
N ARG A 94 -13.06 10.75 -5.48
CA ARG A 94 -13.73 10.15 -4.31
C ARG A 94 -12.97 8.92 -3.82
N VAL A 95 -12.57 8.04 -4.74
CA VAL A 95 -11.81 6.81 -4.44
C VAL A 95 -10.47 7.14 -3.80
N THR A 96 -9.71 8.07 -4.38
CA THR A 96 -8.40 8.50 -3.86
C THR A 96 -8.49 9.19 -2.49
N ARG A 97 -9.58 9.90 -2.19
CA ARG A 97 -9.85 10.40 -0.82
C ARG A 97 -10.00 9.27 0.19
N LEU A 98 -10.63 8.16 -0.20
CA LEU A 98 -10.79 6.99 0.68
C LEU A 98 -9.45 6.29 0.90
N MET A 99 -8.64 6.12 -0.15
CA MET A 99 -7.28 5.58 -0.03
C MET A 99 -6.41 6.47 0.88
N ALA A 100 -6.43 7.79 0.66
CA ALA A 100 -5.71 8.74 1.50
C ALA A 100 -6.18 8.75 2.96
N LYS A 101 -7.49 8.52 3.21
CA LYS A 101 -8.02 8.38 4.56
C LYS A 101 -7.55 7.06 5.20
N ALA A 102 -7.53 5.97 4.44
CA ALA A 102 -7.09 4.67 4.94
C ALA A 102 -5.64 4.70 5.42
N VAL A 103 -4.70 5.28 4.67
CA VAL A 103 -3.28 5.35 5.11
C VAL A 103 -3.08 6.21 6.36
N ARG A 104 -3.88 7.27 6.53
CA ARG A 104 -3.85 8.10 7.75
C ARG A 104 -4.39 7.36 8.97
N SER A 105 -5.37 6.48 8.77
CA SER A 105 -5.96 5.69 9.86
C SER A 105 -5.14 4.44 10.21
N TYR A 106 -4.53 3.80 9.21
CA TYR A 106 -3.99 2.44 9.35
C TYR A 106 -2.53 2.26 8.93
N GLY A 107 -1.94 3.20 8.18
CA GLY A 107 -0.53 3.09 7.77
C GLY A 107 0.42 3.09 8.96
N GLY A 108 1.69 2.74 8.78
CA GLY A 108 2.80 2.98 9.72
C GLY A 108 2.53 2.75 11.22
N ARG A 109 1.61 1.85 11.57
CA ARG A 109 1.19 1.55 12.93
C ARG A 109 0.97 0.05 13.00
N GLU A 110 1.36 -0.56 14.09
CA GLU A 110 1.06 -1.95 14.35
C GLU A 110 -0.43 -2.09 14.67
N LEU A 111 -1.12 -2.94 13.90
CA LEU A 111 -2.55 -3.22 14.07
C LEU A 111 -2.72 -4.59 14.72
N THR A 112 -3.61 -4.66 15.70
CA THR A 112 -4.07 -5.92 16.29
C THR A 112 -4.79 -6.79 15.25
N PRO A 113 -4.90 -8.11 15.46
CA PRO A 113 -5.68 -8.99 14.58
C PRO A 113 -7.13 -8.52 14.39
N TYR A 114 -7.75 -7.98 15.45
CA TYR A 114 -9.10 -7.44 15.42
C TYR A 114 -9.20 -6.19 14.52
N GLU A 115 -8.28 -5.24 14.66
CA GLU A 115 -8.25 -4.03 13.83
C GLU A 115 -8.01 -4.35 12.35
N LYS A 116 -7.18 -5.35 12.04
CA LYS A 116 -6.98 -5.86 10.67
C LYS A 116 -8.29 -6.40 10.09
N SER A 117 -9.01 -7.20 10.86
CA SER A 117 -10.32 -7.75 10.46
C SER A 117 -11.37 -6.66 10.22
N GLN A 118 -11.43 -5.66 11.11
CA GLN A 118 -12.31 -4.50 10.91
C GLN A 118 -11.94 -3.71 9.65
N ALA A 119 -10.65 -3.51 9.37
CA ALA A 119 -10.19 -2.77 8.20
C ALA A 119 -10.59 -3.48 6.89
N ILE A 120 -10.43 -4.81 6.80
CA ILE A 120 -10.90 -5.61 5.65
C ILE A 120 -12.42 -5.52 5.50
N SER A 121 -13.16 -5.68 6.61
CA SER A 121 -14.62 -5.56 6.59
C SER A 121 -15.09 -4.20 6.06
N ARG A 122 -14.39 -3.13 6.45
CA ARG A 122 -14.65 -1.77 5.96
C ARG A 122 -14.31 -1.61 4.48
N LEU A 123 -13.21 -2.20 4.00
CA LEU A 123 -12.86 -2.21 2.58
C LEU A 123 -13.95 -2.90 1.75
N ARG A 124 -14.46 -4.05 2.20
CA ARG A 124 -15.57 -4.76 1.55
C ARG A 124 -16.84 -3.89 1.46
N GLN A 125 -17.25 -3.27 2.56
CA GLN A 125 -18.41 -2.36 2.59
C GLN A 125 -18.23 -1.15 1.65
N VAL A 126 -17.05 -0.55 1.64
CA VAL A 126 -16.72 0.56 0.74
C VAL A 126 -16.83 0.10 -0.71
N ASN A 127 -16.25 -1.04 -1.07
CA ASN A 127 -16.32 -1.53 -2.46
C ASN A 127 -17.74 -1.87 -2.90
N ALA A 128 -18.56 -2.46 -2.03
CA ALA A 128 -19.98 -2.70 -2.30
C ALA A 128 -20.73 -1.39 -2.63
N ARG A 129 -20.43 -0.30 -1.91
CA ARG A 129 -21.05 1.02 -2.15
C ARG A 129 -20.66 1.64 -3.50
N PHE A 130 -19.44 1.38 -3.97
CA PHE A 130 -18.93 1.96 -5.22
C PHE A 130 -19.08 1.03 -6.43
N GLY A 131 -19.74 -0.13 -6.28
CA GLY A 131 -20.02 -1.06 -7.37
C GLY A 131 -18.77 -1.53 -8.11
N ARG A 132 -17.68 -1.82 -7.40
CA ARG A 132 -16.39 -2.12 -8.05
C ARG A 132 -16.25 -3.61 -8.37
N ASN A 133 -16.11 -3.91 -9.65
CA ASN A 133 -15.31 -5.04 -10.13
C ASN A 133 -13.84 -4.56 -10.23
N PRO A 134 -12.89 -5.11 -9.46
CA PRO A 134 -11.52 -4.64 -9.46
C PRO A 134 -10.72 -5.38 -10.54
N TYR A 135 -10.93 -5.07 -11.83
CA TYR A 135 -9.99 -5.23 -12.96
C TYR A 135 -10.75 -4.86 -14.25
N PRO A 136 -10.11 -4.35 -15.34
CA PRO A 136 -10.59 -4.68 -16.68
C PRO A 136 -10.55 -6.19 -16.91
#